data_AF-A0A7Y3TCV9-F1
#
_entry.id   AF-A0A7Y3TCV9-F1
#
_cell.length_a   1.000
_cell.length_b   1.000
_cell.length_c   1.000
_cell.angle_alpha   90.00
_cell.angle_beta   90.00
_cell.angle_gamma   90.00
#
_symmetry.space_group_name_H-M   'P 1'
#
loop_
_entity.id
_entity.type
_entity.pdbx_description
1 polymer ?
#
loop_
_entity_poly.entity_id
_entity_poly.type
_entity_poly.pdbx_seq_one_letter_code
_entity_poly.pdbx_strand_id
1 'polypeptide(L)'
;MKSKIQIALITLISSFSLHAQQQTKGIIGTNNWMNNWTNFKPVANEYSEATNIIAGTIDKDTKLLKRNTYQLVGVVYVTNNATLTIEPGTVIRGDDKTCGTLVITNGSKIMAEGLETDPIVFTTNKEKTERKPGDWGGIIILGKAPINTLGGLHTLPFDLDPLLNHYGGPDAEDNSGILKYVRIEYAGRKLSALKELNGLSLAGVGRKTVLNNIQISFSNDDSFECYGGDLNMSNLISYRTTDDDFDFTQGAQINISNSIAIRHPFSSDASGSRCFEVDSYDKIQNTDMSKKMTRINASNITLVNLEENNQGLVRESLYVRENTFFNLTNSIASGFTPFAVMEENIGNSDANLSKITFKNIIVNNCNGGITSEASGTTTAIQNWYSKPEFGIGYTKMKNNELFTMPNIKGNPDFKANQNNTIAIGN
;
A
#
# COMPACT_ATOMS: atom_id res chain seq x y z
N MET A 1 45.29 21.12 -63.80
CA MET A 1 43.97 21.54 -63.29
C MET A 1 43.15 20.31 -62.89
N LYS A 2 42.89 20.22 -61.58
CA LYS A 2 41.89 19.44 -60.82
C LYS A 2 41.15 18.25 -61.47
N SER A 3 41.45 17.08 -60.89
CA SER A 3 40.68 15.84 -60.72
C SER A 3 39.16 16.01 -60.54
N LYS A 4 38.37 15.08 -61.11
CA LYS A 4 37.01 14.77 -60.68
C LYS A 4 36.87 13.27 -60.44
N ILE A 5 36.97 12.87 -59.18
CA ILE A 5 36.55 11.57 -58.66
C ILE A 5 35.04 11.68 -58.36
N GLN A 6 34.23 10.84 -58.98
CA GLN A 6 32.82 10.67 -58.61
C GLN A 6 32.75 9.76 -57.37
N ILE A 7 32.37 10.34 -56.23
CA ILE A 7 32.03 9.59 -55.03
C ILE A 7 30.51 9.39 -55.05
N ALA A 8 30.07 8.15 -55.22
CA ALA A 8 28.68 7.77 -54.99
C ALA A 8 28.46 7.69 -53.47
N LEU A 9 27.68 8.63 -52.91
CA LEU A 9 27.20 8.55 -51.54
C LEU A 9 25.99 7.60 -51.51
N ILE A 10 26.18 6.37 -51.04
CA ILE A 10 25.07 5.50 -50.62
C ILE A 10 24.74 5.89 -49.18
N THR A 11 23.70 6.70 -49.00
CA THR A 11 23.11 6.96 -47.68
C THR A 11 22.30 5.74 -47.27
N LEU A 12 22.89 4.90 -46.42
CA LEU A 12 22.18 3.84 -45.70
C LEU A 12 21.31 4.52 -44.63
N ILE A 13 20.03 4.72 -44.91
CA ILE A 13 19.05 5.14 -43.90
C ILE A 13 18.77 3.91 -43.03
N SER A 14 19.53 3.76 -41.95
CA SER A 14 19.12 2.90 -40.84
C SER A 14 17.93 3.59 -40.16
N SER A 15 16.72 3.19 -40.54
CA SER A 15 15.52 3.51 -39.77
C SER A 15 15.67 2.85 -38.40
N PHE A 16 16.20 3.59 -37.43
CA PHE A 16 15.95 3.29 -36.02
C PHE A 16 14.46 3.47 -35.83
N SER A 17 13.72 2.35 -35.84
CA SER A 17 12.40 2.28 -35.26
C SER A 17 12.57 2.60 -33.78
N LEU A 18 12.46 3.88 -33.44
CA LEU A 18 12.05 4.31 -32.11
C LEU A 18 10.66 3.69 -31.92
N HIS A 19 10.61 2.44 -31.47
CA HIS A 19 9.52 2.04 -30.62
C HIS A 19 9.66 2.98 -29.42
N ALA A 20 8.93 4.10 -29.45
CA ALA A 20 8.55 4.77 -28.23
C ALA A 20 7.90 3.67 -27.41
N GLN A 21 8.68 3.07 -26.51
CA GLN A 21 8.24 2.00 -25.64
C GLN A 21 7.20 2.69 -24.75
N GLN A 22 5.94 2.60 -25.16
CA GLN A 22 4.83 3.25 -24.49
C GLN A 22 4.88 2.73 -23.06
N GLN A 23 5.21 3.61 -22.11
CA GLN A 23 5.42 3.21 -20.72
C GLN A 23 4.13 2.52 -20.25
N THR A 24 4.25 1.23 -19.94
CA THR A 24 3.14 0.45 -19.39
C THR A 24 2.69 1.08 -18.09
N LYS A 25 1.40 1.41 -18.01
CA LYS A 25 0.77 2.01 -16.82
C LYS A 25 0.15 0.91 -15.96
N GLY A 26 0.06 1.15 -14.66
CA GLY A 26 -0.40 0.16 -13.69
C GLY A 26 0.70 -0.81 -13.30
N ILE A 27 0.32 -1.92 -12.67
CA ILE A 27 1.27 -2.97 -12.29
C ILE A 27 1.95 -3.59 -13.53
N ILE A 28 3.21 -3.99 -13.37
CA ILE A 28 4.08 -4.49 -14.44
C ILE A 28 4.76 -5.82 -14.07
N GLY A 29 5.28 -6.50 -15.08
CA GLY A 29 6.05 -7.75 -14.92
C GLY A 29 5.94 -8.63 -16.16
N THR A 30 7.01 -9.36 -16.48
CA THR A 30 7.02 -10.34 -17.57
C THR A 30 5.98 -11.44 -17.32
N ASN A 31 5.95 -11.95 -16.08
CA ASN A 31 4.94 -12.88 -15.58
C ASN A 31 3.92 -12.16 -14.69
N ASN A 32 2.82 -12.84 -14.33
CA ASN A 32 1.92 -12.35 -13.30
C ASN A 32 2.51 -12.63 -11.92
N TRP A 33 3.12 -11.63 -11.30
CA TRP A 33 3.79 -11.76 -10.00
C TRP A 33 2.82 -12.03 -8.84
N MET A 34 1.51 -11.91 -9.06
CA MET A 34 0.48 -12.27 -8.07
C MET A 34 0.18 -13.77 -8.04
N ASN A 35 0.61 -14.54 -9.04
CA ASN A 35 0.32 -15.98 -9.09
C ASN A 35 0.98 -16.73 -7.93
N ASN A 36 0.40 -17.89 -7.57
CA ASN A 36 0.89 -18.90 -6.63
C ASN A 36 0.87 -18.55 -5.13
N TRP A 37 1.12 -17.29 -4.73
CA TRP A 37 1.18 -16.92 -3.31
C TRP A 37 -0.06 -16.18 -2.80
N THR A 38 -0.79 -15.49 -3.68
CA THR A 38 -1.96 -14.70 -3.30
C THR A 38 -3.19 -15.56 -3.08
N ASN A 39 -4.18 -15.00 -2.37
CA ASN A 39 -5.47 -15.63 -2.14
C ASN A 39 -6.59 -14.58 -2.16
N PHE A 40 -7.49 -14.68 -3.15
CA PHE A 40 -8.64 -13.78 -3.30
C PHE A 40 -9.96 -14.37 -2.79
N LYS A 41 -9.91 -15.57 -2.19
CA LYS A 41 -11.04 -16.25 -1.54
C LYS A 41 -10.66 -16.81 -0.16
N PRO A 42 -10.08 -16.02 0.76
CA PRO A 42 -9.61 -16.52 2.05
C PRO A 42 -10.70 -17.15 2.91
N VAL A 43 -11.98 -16.82 2.68
CA VAL A 43 -13.13 -17.48 3.34
C VAL A 43 -13.26 -18.97 2.99
N ALA A 44 -12.77 -19.39 1.82
CA ALA A 44 -12.85 -20.79 1.37
C ALA A 44 -11.67 -21.64 1.91
N ASN A 45 -10.65 -21.02 2.50
CA ASN A 45 -9.47 -21.71 2.99
C ASN A 45 -9.68 -22.25 4.41
N GLU A 46 -9.42 -23.53 4.58
CA GLU A 46 -9.36 -24.17 5.88
C GLU A 46 -7.90 -24.33 6.29
N TYR A 47 -7.54 -23.76 7.43
CA TYR A 47 -6.20 -23.86 7.99
C TYR A 47 -6.22 -24.83 9.17
N SER A 48 -5.11 -25.51 9.43
CA SER A 48 -5.02 -26.45 10.55
C SER A 48 -5.32 -25.77 11.90
N GLU A 49 -5.83 -26.56 12.84
CA GLU A 49 -5.97 -26.13 14.23
C GLU A 49 -4.61 -25.84 14.87
N ALA A 50 -4.59 -24.91 15.81
CA ALA A 50 -3.36 -24.50 16.47
C ALA A 50 -2.78 -25.65 17.29
N THR A 51 -1.51 -25.95 17.05
CA THR A 51 -0.73 -26.93 17.81
C THR A 51 0.07 -26.25 18.92
N ASN A 52 0.25 -24.93 18.84
CA ASN A 52 1.07 -24.13 19.74
C ASN A 52 0.41 -22.78 20.01
N ILE A 53 0.55 -22.29 21.24
CA ILE A 53 0.12 -20.95 21.64
C ILE A 53 1.37 -20.07 21.74
N ILE A 54 1.26 -18.84 21.23
CA ILE A 54 2.21 -17.76 21.41
C ILE A 54 1.48 -16.64 22.17
N ALA A 55 1.98 -16.27 23.34
CA ALA A 55 1.39 -15.27 24.21
C ALA A 55 2.49 -14.49 24.97
N GLY A 56 2.21 -13.26 25.39
CA GLY A 56 3.10 -12.48 26.24
C GLY A 56 4.34 -11.96 25.52
N THR A 57 5.54 -12.26 26.02
CA THR A 57 6.79 -11.67 25.53
C THR A 57 7.74 -12.72 24.97
N ILE A 58 8.33 -12.42 23.81
CA ILE A 58 9.44 -13.13 23.17
C ILE A 58 10.69 -12.26 23.34
N ASP A 59 11.51 -12.56 24.35
CA ASP A 59 12.69 -11.78 24.76
C ASP A 59 14.02 -12.39 24.31
N LYS A 60 13.95 -13.47 23.52
CA LYS A 60 15.08 -14.17 22.92
C LYS A 60 14.70 -14.69 21.54
N ASP A 61 15.71 -14.89 20.70
CA ASP A 61 15.53 -15.43 19.36
C ASP A 61 14.65 -16.69 19.37
N THR A 62 13.60 -16.65 18.57
CA THR A 62 12.58 -17.68 18.53
C THR A 62 12.25 -18.02 17.09
N LYS A 63 12.13 -19.31 16.79
CA LYS A 63 11.81 -19.81 15.45
C LYS A 63 10.46 -20.54 15.45
N LEU A 64 9.54 -20.08 14.61
CA LEU A 64 8.28 -20.75 14.31
C LEU A 64 8.51 -21.71 13.13
N LEU A 65 8.08 -22.96 13.28
CA LEU A 65 8.34 -24.03 12.33
C LEU A 65 7.10 -24.33 11.49
N LYS A 66 7.28 -24.62 10.20
CA LYS A 66 6.18 -24.90 9.25
C LYS A 66 5.27 -26.05 9.69
N ARG A 67 5.85 -27.05 10.36
CA ARG A 67 5.11 -28.25 10.82
C ARG A 67 4.03 -27.95 11.87
N ASN A 68 4.01 -26.75 12.43
CA ASN A 68 3.10 -26.33 13.48
C ASN A 68 2.16 -25.23 12.96
N THR A 69 0.98 -25.13 13.56
CA THR A 69 0.13 -23.94 13.47
C THR A 69 0.12 -23.23 14.81
N TYR A 70 0.27 -21.92 14.78
CA TYR A 70 0.40 -21.10 15.98
C TYR A 70 -0.86 -20.28 16.22
N GLN A 71 -1.30 -20.16 17.47
CA GLN A 71 -2.32 -19.20 17.87
C GLN A 71 -1.68 -18.06 18.65
N LEU A 72 -1.96 -16.83 18.22
CA LEU A 72 -1.48 -15.60 18.84
C LEU A 72 -2.53 -15.11 19.84
N VAL A 73 -2.23 -15.19 21.14
CA VAL A 73 -3.17 -14.89 22.23
C VAL A 73 -2.73 -13.62 22.96
N GLY A 74 -3.62 -12.63 23.02
CA GLY A 74 -3.35 -11.30 23.52
C GLY A 74 -2.35 -10.53 22.65
N VAL A 75 -1.80 -9.47 23.21
CA VAL A 75 -0.69 -8.75 22.57
C VAL A 75 0.62 -9.50 22.85
N VAL A 76 1.31 -9.89 21.78
CA VAL A 76 2.60 -10.58 21.84
C VAL A 76 3.71 -9.64 21.41
N TYR A 77 4.68 -9.43 22.28
CA TYR A 77 5.80 -8.53 22.04
C TYR A 77 7.07 -9.32 21.72
N VAL A 78 7.73 -8.99 20.60
CA VAL A 78 9.12 -9.39 20.36
C VAL A 78 10.00 -8.24 20.83
N THR A 79 10.83 -8.50 21.85
CA THR A 79 11.59 -7.46 22.58
C THR A 79 13.03 -7.87 22.84
N ASN A 80 13.78 -7.02 23.55
CA ASN A 80 15.16 -7.27 23.97
C ASN A 80 16.11 -7.57 22.79
N ASN A 81 15.88 -6.89 21.67
CA ASN A 81 16.59 -7.09 20.40
C ASN A 81 16.50 -8.52 19.85
N ALA A 82 15.50 -9.30 20.28
CA ALA A 82 15.26 -10.65 19.79
C ALA A 82 14.81 -10.65 18.32
N THR A 83 15.06 -11.77 17.65
CA THR A 83 14.59 -12.05 16.30
C THR A 83 13.54 -13.16 16.32
N LEU A 84 12.32 -12.84 15.86
CA LEU A 84 11.29 -13.82 15.56
C LEU A 84 11.45 -14.30 14.11
N THR A 85 11.89 -15.53 13.92
CA THR A 85 12.00 -16.16 12.60
C THR A 85 10.80 -17.05 12.33
N ILE A 86 10.21 -16.97 11.14
CA ILE A 86 9.05 -17.76 10.74
C ILE A 86 9.40 -18.52 9.47
N GLU A 87 9.28 -19.85 9.49
CA GLU A 87 9.51 -20.66 8.29
C GLU A 87 8.45 -20.41 7.22
N PRO A 88 8.81 -20.54 5.92
CA PRO A 88 7.83 -20.54 4.83
C PRO A 88 6.67 -21.49 5.09
N GLY A 89 5.46 -21.12 4.69
CA GLY A 89 4.26 -21.93 4.84
C GLY A 89 3.70 -22.03 6.26
N THR A 90 4.33 -21.40 7.27
CA THR A 90 3.76 -21.37 8.62
C THR A 90 2.44 -20.59 8.64
N VAL A 91 1.46 -21.13 9.38
CA VAL A 91 0.19 -20.46 9.66
C VAL A 91 0.19 -19.95 11.10
N ILE A 92 -0.20 -18.68 11.27
CA ILE A 92 -0.39 -18.00 12.54
C ILE A 92 -1.83 -17.49 12.60
N ARG A 93 -2.56 -17.88 13.64
CA ARG A 93 -3.98 -17.56 13.87
C ARG A 93 -4.10 -16.54 15.00
N GLY A 94 -4.49 -15.31 14.69
CA GLY A 94 -4.84 -14.28 15.67
C GLY A 94 -6.11 -14.65 16.44
N ASP A 95 -6.01 -14.68 17.77
CA ASP A 95 -7.13 -15.02 18.63
C ASP A 95 -8.18 -13.88 18.69
N ASP A 96 -9.41 -14.19 18.30
CA ASP A 96 -10.47 -13.20 18.23
C ASP A 96 -10.96 -12.71 19.59
N LYS A 97 -10.82 -13.50 20.65
CA LYS A 97 -11.34 -13.14 21.98
C LYS A 97 -10.41 -12.16 22.68
N THR A 98 -9.11 -12.34 22.52
CA THR A 98 -8.07 -11.55 23.18
C THR A 98 -7.52 -10.43 22.30
N CYS A 99 -8.03 -10.27 21.08
CA CYS A 99 -7.45 -9.37 20.09
C CYS A 99 -5.96 -9.70 19.86
N GLY A 100 -5.69 -10.94 19.42
CA GLY A 100 -4.34 -11.39 19.11
C GLY A 100 -3.62 -10.35 18.25
N THR A 101 -2.48 -9.84 18.71
CA THR A 101 -1.74 -8.74 18.04
C THR A 101 -0.25 -9.02 18.16
N LEU A 102 0.50 -8.90 17.06
CA LEU A 102 1.96 -9.13 17.06
C LEU A 102 2.67 -7.78 17.01
N VAL A 103 3.49 -7.48 18.03
CA VAL A 103 4.26 -6.24 18.12
C VAL A 103 5.74 -6.56 18.06
N ILE A 104 6.41 -6.10 17.01
CA ILE A 104 7.87 -6.10 16.90
C ILE A 104 8.36 -4.78 17.47
N THR A 105 8.93 -4.83 18.68
CA THR A 105 9.36 -3.62 19.37
C THR A 105 10.66 -3.07 18.78
N ASN A 106 10.91 -1.80 19.05
CA ASN A 106 12.09 -1.09 18.61
C ASN A 106 13.40 -1.86 18.95
N GLY A 107 14.22 -2.12 17.92
CA GLY A 107 15.47 -2.88 18.01
C GLY A 107 15.33 -4.39 17.82
N SER A 108 14.11 -4.93 17.92
CA SER A 108 13.80 -6.33 17.64
C SER A 108 13.45 -6.56 16.16
N LYS A 109 13.39 -7.81 15.73
CA LYS A 109 13.22 -8.16 14.31
C LYS A 109 12.20 -9.26 14.08
N ILE A 110 11.58 -9.20 12.91
CA ILE A 110 10.80 -10.31 12.35
C ILE A 110 11.42 -10.77 11.03
N MET A 111 11.67 -12.08 10.89
CA MET A 111 12.16 -12.70 9.67
C MET A 111 11.06 -13.63 9.15
N ALA A 112 10.08 -13.05 8.45
CA ALA A 112 8.97 -13.73 7.80
C ALA A 112 9.20 -13.75 6.28
N GLU A 113 10.12 -14.60 5.84
CA GLU A 113 10.47 -14.78 4.43
C GLU A 113 9.80 -16.05 3.90
N GLY A 114 8.53 -15.93 3.50
CA GLY A 114 7.80 -16.99 2.80
C GLY A 114 8.32 -17.21 1.38
N LEU A 115 7.72 -18.17 0.68
CA LEU A 115 8.03 -18.48 -0.71
C LEU A 115 6.82 -18.25 -1.61
N GLU A 116 7.05 -18.03 -2.90
CA GLU A 116 5.97 -17.91 -3.90
C GLU A 116 5.00 -19.11 -3.87
N THR A 117 5.51 -20.31 -3.61
CA THR A 117 4.71 -21.54 -3.52
C THR A 117 4.27 -21.89 -2.10
N ASP A 118 4.77 -21.17 -1.11
CA ASP A 118 4.61 -21.49 0.32
C ASP A 118 4.61 -20.20 1.16
N PRO A 119 3.60 -19.32 0.94
CA PRO A 119 3.52 -18.05 1.65
C PRO A 119 3.27 -18.28 3.14
N ILE A 120 3.78 -17.38 3.98
CA ILE A 120 3.41 -17.33 5.40
C ILE A 120 2.02 -16.70 5.51
N VAL A 121 1.17 -17.26 6.37
CA VAL A 121 -0.21 -16.79 6.53
C VAL A 121 -0.47 -16.38 7.97
N PHE A 122 -0.85 -15.13 8.16
CA PHE A 122 -1.49 -14.62 9.37
C PHE A 122 -2.99 -14.49 9.11
N THR A 123 -3.82 -15.11 9.94
CA THR A 123 -5.28 -15.15 9.74
C THR A 123 -6.02 -15.22 11.07
N THR A 124 -7.34 -15.23 11.06
CA THR A 124 -8.19 -15.36 12.26
C THR A 124 -8.21 -16.80 12.82
N ASN A 125 -8.38 -16.95 14.14
CA ASN A 125 -8.66 -18.23 14.78
C ASN A 125 -10.10 -18.73 14.53
N LYS A 126 -11.00 -17.90 13.99
CA LYS A 126 -12.39 -18.31 13.75
C LYS A 126 -12.55 -19.31 12.62
N GLU A 127 -13.62 -20.09 12.75
CA GLU A 127 -14.10 -21.00 11.72
C GLU A 127 -14.48 -20.25 10.45
N LYS A 128 -14.34 -20.93 9.31
CA LYS A 128 -14.52 -20.31 7.97
C LYS A 128 -15.83 -19.56 7.77
N THR A 129 -16.92 -20.01 8.41
CA THR A 129 -18.25 -19.40 8.30
C THR A 129 -18.43 -18.16 9.17
N GLU A 130 -17.51 -17.89 10.09
CA GLU A 130 -17.63 -16.84 11.10
C GLU A 130 -16.57 -15.74 10.97
N ARG A 131 -15.64 -15.90 10.03
CA ARG A 131 -14.56 -14.94 9.78
C ARG A 131 -15.11 -13.58 9.36
N LYS A 132 -14.61 -12.54 9.99
CA LYS A 132 -14.99 -11.16 9.68
C LYS A 132 -13.75 -10.26 9.71
N PRO A 133 -13.75 -9.17 8.95
CA PRO A 133 -12.78 -8.11 9.15
C PRO A 133 -12.68 -7.75 10.66
N GLY A 134 -11.46 -7.52 11.16
CA GLY A 134 -11.23 -7.07 12.54
C GLY A 134 -11.40 -8.18 13.58
N ASP A 135 -11.30 -9.44 13.17
CA ASP A 135 -11.30 -10.56 14.09
C ASP A 135 -10.08 -10.50 15.03
N TRP A 136 -8.92 -10.08 14.53
CA TRP A 136 -7.69 -9.94 15.32
C TRP A 136 -6.98 -8.62 15.03
N GLY A 137 -5.93 -8.31 15.79
CA GLY A 137 -5.32 -6.98 15.82
C GLY A 137 -4.26 -6.69 14.76
N GLY A 138 -3.79 -7.68 13.98
CA GLY A 138 -2.77 -7.44 12.97
C GLY A 138 -1.33 -7.43 13.49
N ILE A 139 -0.44 -6.83 12.70
CA ILE A 139 1.01 -6.79 12.97
C ILE A 139 1.45 -5.33 13.09
N ILE A 140 2.22 -5.04 14.13
CA ILE A 140 2.82 -3.73 14.39
C ILE A 140 4.33 -3.88 14.39
N ILE A 141 5.03 -3.04 13.64
CA ILE A 141 6.49 -2.98 13.63
C ILE A 141 6.92 -1.57 14.04
N LEU A 142 7.70 -1.49 15.12
CA LEU A 142 8.23 -0.26 15.69
C LEU A 142 9.73 -0.17 15.36
N GLY A 143 10.15 0.90 14.68
CA GLY A 143 11.54 1.11 14.28
C GLY A 143 12.16 2.40 14.84
N LYS A 144 13.39 2.68 14.39
CA LYS A 144 14.24 3.81 14.81
C LYS A 144 14.38 4.91 13.77
N ALA A 145 13.65 4.83 12.66
CA ALA A 145 13.74 5.81 11.58
C ALA A 145 13.03 7.12 11.92
N PRO A 146 13.43 8.24 11.27
CA PRO A 146 12.89 9.55 11.57
C PRO A 146 11.37 9.67 11.38
N ILE A 147 10.77 10.46 12.26
CA ILE A 147 9.38 10.93 12.20
C ILE A 147 9.39 12.45 12.38
N ASN A 148 8.30 13.12 11.99
CA ASN A 148 8.17 14.58 12.16
C ASN A 148 7.42 15.01 13.42
N THR A 149 7.03 14.08 14.30
CA THR A 149 6.45 14.39 15.61
C THR A 149 7.46 15.14 16.49
N LEU A 150 6.99 16.08 17.32
CA LEU A 150 7.84 16.82 18.26
C LEU A 150 8.70 15.88 19.11
N GLY A 151 10.01 16.15 19.16
CA GLY A 151 10.98 15.32 19.86
C GLY A 151 11.48 14.09 19.08
N GLY A 152 10.86 13.75 17.94
CA GLY A 152 11.30 12.64 17.07
C GLY A 152 11.09 11.24 17.63
N LEU A 153 10.29 11.12 18.69
CA LEU A 153 9.88 9.87 19.33
C LEU A 153 8.38 9.92 19.62
N HIS A 154 7.68 8.82 19.40
CA HIS A 154 6.24 8.74 19.65
C HIS A 154 5.80 7.32 20.04
N THR A 155 4.52 7.17 20.40
CA THR A 155 3.89 5.89 20.77
C THR A 155 2.58 5.74 20.01
N LEU A 156 2.24 4.54 19.58
CA LEU A 156 0.96 4.30 18.91
C LEU A 156 -0.21 4.25 19.93
N PRO A 157 -1.37 4.84 19.63
CA PRO A 157 -2.50 4.98 20.56
C PRO A 157 -3.34 3.70 20.71
N PHE A 158 -2.73 2.51 20.71
CA PHE A 158 -3.42 1.21 20.65
C PHE A 158 -3.49 0.45 21.97
N ASP A 159 -3.39 1.15 23.11
CA ASP A 159 -3.39 0.53 24.46
C ASP A 159 -2.33 -0.57 24.65
N LEU A 160 -1.19 -0.40 23.97
CA LEU A 160 0.00 -1.23 24.12
C LEU A 160 0.72 -0.95 25.44
N ASP A 161 1.62 -1.86 25.83
CA ASP A 161 2.50 -1.68 26.98
C ASP A 161 3.34 -0.39 26.82
N PRO A 162 3.23 0.59 27.74
CA PRO A 162 3.92 1.89 27.64
C PRO A 162 5.46 1.81 27.57
N LEU A 163 6.06 0.67 27.96
CA LEU A 163 7.50 0.46 27.89
C LEU A 163 7.94 -0.12 26.54
N LEU A 164 7.01 -0.71 25.77
CA LEU A 164 7.30 -1.50 24.57
C LEU A 164 6.63 -0.94 23.30
N ASN A 165 6.07 0.26 23.34
CA ASN A 165 5.27 0.83 22.25
C ASN A 165 5.89 2.07 21.58
N HIS A 166 7.14 2.39 21.89
CA HIS A 166 7.81 3.57 21.38
C HIS A 166 8.48 3.31 20.02
N TYR A 167 8.44 4.30 19.14
CA TYR A 167 9.09 4.32 17.83
C TYR A 167 9.63 5.70 17.49
N GLY A 168 10.39 5.76 16.40
CA GLY A 168 11.07 6.96 15.96
C GLY A 168 12.52 6.98 16.41
N GLY A 169 13.29 7.88 15.82
CA GLY A 169 14.71 8.05 16.10
C GLY A 169 15.46 8.65 14.92
N PRO A 170 16.79 8.72 14.99
CA PRO A 170 17.59 9.34 13.94
C PRO A 170 17.97 8.37 12.80
N ASP A 171 17.70 7.06 12.93
CA ASP A 171 18.31 6.04 12.07
C ASP A 171 17.42 5.65 10.90
N ALA A 172 17.52 6.39 9.80
CA ALA A 172 16.80 6.07 8.56
C ALA A 172 17.21 4.71 7.95
N GLU A 173 18.34 4.14 8.38
CA GLU A 173 18.87 2.85 7.92
C GLU A 173 18.54 1.69 8.87
N ASP A 174 17.62 1.90 9.83
CA ASP A 174 17.16 0.87 10.74
C ASP A 174 16.62 -0.37 9.98
N ASN A 175 16.75 -1.53 10.60
CA ASN A 175 16.35 -2.81 10.03
C ASN A 175 15.51 -3.60 11.03
N SER A 176 14.20 -3.58 10.84
CA SER A 176 13.21 -4.32 11.63
C SER A 176 12.94 -5.73 11.07
N GLY A 177 13.64 -6.14 10.00
CA GLY A 177 13.62 -7.49 9.44
C GLY A 177 13.04 -7.58 8.02
N ILE A 178 12.30 -8.65 7.75
CA ILE A 178 11.79 -9.04 6.42
C ILE A 178 10.35 -9.54 6.54
N LEU A 179 9.45 -8.98 5.72
CA LEU A 179 8.17 -9.58 5.36
C LEU A 179 8.17 -9.80 3.85
N LYS A 180 8.20 -11.07 3.43
CA LYS A 180 8.20 -11.47 2.03
C LYS A 180 7.29 -12.65 1.76
N TYR A 181 6.44 -12.58 0.74
CA TYR A 181 5.41 -13.60 0.47
C TYR A 181 4.56 -13.92 1.70
N VAL A 182 3.95 -12.85 2.25
CA VAL A 182 3.13 -12.90 3.47
C VAL A 182 1.68 -12.57 3.11
N ARG A 183 0.73 -13.33 3.66
CA ARG A 183 -0.69 -12.98 3.66
C ARG A 183 -1.14 -12.61 5.07
N ILE A 184 -1.86 -11.50 5.19
CA ILE A 184 -2.51 -11.04 6.43
C ILE A 184 -4.01 -10.96 6.13
N GLU A 185 -4.79 -11.79 6.80
CA GLU A 185 -6.21 -11.98 6.51
C GLU A 185 -7.05 -11.61 7.74
N TYR A 186 -8.12 -10.83 7.57
CA TYR A 186 -9.12 -10.54 8.61
C TYR A 186 -8.61 -9.79 9.85
N ALA A 187 -7.51 -9.04 9.70
CA ALA A 187 -6.94 -8.19 10.75
C ALA A 187 -7.72 -6.86 10.90
N GLY A 188 -7.17 -5.92 11.67
CA GLY A 188 -7.63 -4.54 11.68
C GLY A 188 -8.68 -4.20 12.75
N ARG A 189 -8.54 -4.71 13.97
CA ARG A 189 -9.60 -4.60 14.98
C ARG A 189 -9.79 -3.17 15.52
N LYS A 190 -11.04 -2.70 15.49
CA LYS A 190 -11.48 -1.49 16.22
C LYS A 190 -11.54 -1.78 17.73
N LEU A 191 -10.68 -1.12 18.51
CA LEU A 191 -10.63 -1.23 19.99
C LEU A 191 -11.64 -0.30 20.66
N SER A 192 -11.87 0.87 20.06
CA SER A 192 -12.88 1.87 20.45
C SER A 192 -13.22 2.74 19.25
N ALA A 193 -14.14 3.70 19.41
CA ALA A 193 -14.48 4.66 18.36
C ALA A 193 -13.33 5.60 17.93
N LEU A 194 -12.20 5.60 18.66
CA LEU A 194 -11.03 6.46 18.41
C LEU A 194 -9.72 5.67 18.32
N LYS A 195 -9.77 4.34 18.38
CA LYS A 195 -8.58 3.48 18.43
C LYS A 195 -8.82 2.25 17.61
N GLU A 196 -8.12 2.15 16.50
CA GLU A 196 -8.34 1.15 15.48
C GLU A 196 -6.97 0.60 15.09
N LEU A 197 -6.85 -0.73 15.12
CA LEU A 197 -5.64 -1.43 14.69
C LEU A 197 -5.74 -1.71 13.20
N ASN A 198 -4.61 -1.92 12.52
CA ASN A 198 -4.55 -2.15 11.07
C ASN A 198 -4.22 -3.60 10.71
N GLY A 199 -4.14 -3.87 9.41
CA GLY A 199 -3.51 -5.09 8.91
C GLY A 199 -2.02 -5.13 9.23
N LEU A 200 -1.30 -4.09 8.81
CA LEU A 200 0.12 -3.90 9.06
C LEU A 200 0.42 -2.42 9.39
N SER A 201 0.77 -2.14 10.64
CA SER A 201 1.21 -0.82 11.09
C SER A 201 2.75 -0.75 11.10
N LEU A 202 3.31 0.22 10.38
CA LEU A 202 4.75 0.42 10.20
C LEU A 202 5.15 1.77 10.80
N ALA A 203 5.60 1.78 12.05
CA ALA A 203 5.88 3.02 12.77
C ALA A 203 7.39 3.26 12.90
N GLY A 204 7.90 4.31 12.26
CA GLY A 204 9.33 4.65 12.27
C GLY A 204 10.23 3.55 11.71
N VAL A 205 9.75 2.75 10.74
CA VAL A 205 10.53 1.64 10.18
C VAL A 205 11.57 2.15 9.18
N GLY A 206 12.79 1.64 9.25
CA GLY A 206 13.92 2.09 8.42
C GLY A 206 14.14 1.32 7.13
N ARG A 207 14.98 1.90 6.26
CA ARG A 207 15.12 1.55 4.84
C ARG A 207 15.74 0.20 4.58
N LYS A 208 16.42 -0.40 5.57
CA LYS A 208 17.00 -1.74 5.45
C LYS A 208 15.98 -2.85 5.73
N THR A 209 14.78 -2.51 6.20
CA THR A 209 13.67 -3.45 6.35
C THR A 209 13.13 -3.80 4.96
N VAL A 210 12.90 -5.10 4.70
CA VAL A 210 12.39 -5.58 3.41
C VAL A 210 10.90 -5.85 3.50
N LEU A 211 10.11 -5.13 2.70
CA LEU A 211 8.67 -5.29 2.58
C LEU A 211 8.31 -5.54 1.11
N ASN A 212 8.05 -6.79 0.76
CA ASN A 212 7.87 -7.20 -0.63
C ASN A 212 6.87 -8.35 -0.75
N ASN A 213 5.97 -8.35 -1.74
CA ASN A 213 5.00 -9.44 -1.92
C ASN A 213 4.18 -9.70 -0.63
N ILE A 214 3.45 -8.67 -0.19
CA ILE A 214 2.56 -8.76 0.97
C ILE A 214 1.12 -8.54 0.48
N GLN A 215 0.24 -9.46 0.85
CA GLN A 215 -1.19 -9.33 0.61
C GLN A 215 -1.91 -9.15 1.93
N ILE A 216 -2.70 -8.09 2.04
CA ILE A 216 -3.61 -7.86 3.14
C ILE A 216 -5.02 -7.94 2.60
N SER A 217 -5.87 -8.72 3.27
CA SER A 217 -7.24 -8.94 2.82
C SER A 217 -8.22 -8.84 3.97
N PHE A 218 -9.34 -8.17 3.70
CA PHE A 218 -10.43 -8.00 4.68
C PHE A 218 -9.93 -7.38 6.00
N SER A 219 -9.00 -6.42 5.95
CA SER A 219 -8.71 -5.59 7.13
C SER A 219 -9.94 -4.74 7.47
N ASN A 220 -10.30 -4.62 8.75
CA ASN A 220 -11.43 -3.79 9.16
C ASN A 220 -11.10 -2.32 9.41
N ASP A 221 -9.81 -2.02 9.37
CA ASP A 221 -9.26 -0.68 9.29
C ASP A 221 -8.27 -0.68 8.12
N ASP A 222 -7.20 0.09 8.19
CA ASP A 222 -6.25 0.18 7.09
C ASP A 222 -5.57 -1.15 6.79
N SER A 223 -5.20 -1.35 5.52
CA SER A 223 -4.34 -2.46 5.15
C SER A 223 -2.91 -2.17 5.58
N PHE A 224 -2.32 -1.12 5.02
CA PHE A 224 -0.96 -0.68 5.32
C PHE A 224 -1.00 0.74 5.84
N GLU A 225 -0.61 0.96 7.10
CA GLU A 225 -0.48 2.31 7.66
C GLU A 225 0.97 2.57 8.08
N CYS A 226 1.54 3.67 7.59
CA CYS A 226 2.90 4.08 7.92
C CYS A 226 2.91 5.36 8.76
N TYR A 227 3.46 5.26 9.97
CA TYR A 227 3.69 6.39 10.86
C TYR A 227 5.15 6.83 10.78
N GLY A 228 5.44 7.78 9.90
CA GLY A 228 6.81 8.21 9.62
C GLY A 228 7.67 7.11 8.97
N GLY A 229 8.98 7.15 9.19
CA GLY A 229 9.94 6.16 8.66
C GLY A 229 10.48 6.48 7.26
N ASP A 230 11.37 5.60 6.77
CA ASP A 230 12.01 5.67 5.44
C ASP A 230 11.98 4.26 4.84
N LEU A 231 11.07 3.98 3.90
CA LEU A 231 10.81 2.62 3.40
C LEU A 231 10.81 2.54 1.89
N ASN A 232 11.26 1.39 1.40
CA ASN A 232 11.00 0.93 0.04
C ASN A 232 10.08 -0.28 0.11
N MET A 233 8.92 -0.20 -0.54
CA MET A 233 7.93 -1.27 -0.57
C MET A 233 7.56 -1.62 -2.00
N SER A 234 7.34 -2.90 -2.27
CA SER A 234 6.96 -3.34 -3.61
C SER A 234 6.03 -4.54 -3.60
N ASN A 235 5.22 -4.68 -4.66
CA ASN A 235 4.35 -5.85 -4.82
C ASN A 235 3.36 -6.01 -3.66
N LEU A 236 2.76 -4.90 -3.22
CA LEU A 236 1.76 -4.92 -2.17
C LEU A 236 0.36 -5.09 -2.77
N ILE A 237 -0.50 -5.84 -2.07
CA ILE A 237 -1.89 -6.04 -2.46
C ILE A 237 -2.77 -5.72 -1.24
N SER A 238 -3.64 -4.73 -1.39
CA SER A 238 -4.78 -4.53 -0.51
C SER A 238 -6.03 -5.07 -1.21
N TYR A 239 -6.77 -5.95 -0.54
CA TYR A 239 -7.98 -6.57 -1.08
C TYR A 239 -9.14 -6.48 -0.10
N ARG A 240 -10.15 -5.67 -0.45
CA ARG A 240 -11.38 -5.47 0.34
C ARG A 240 -11.14 -4.99 1.77
N THR A 241 -10.21 -4.07 1.91
CA THR A 241 -10.01 -3.28 3.14
C THR A 241 -11.25 -2.44 3.42
N THR A 242 -11.62 -2.34 4.69
CA THR A 242 -12.76 -1.53 5.12
C THR A 242 -12.40 -0.05 5.05
N ASP A 243 -11.30 0.40 5.66
CA ASP A 243 -10.87 1.79 5.54
C ASP A 243 -9.83 1.99 4.45
N ASP A 244 -8.63 2.50 4.73
CA ASP A 244 -7.68 2.92 3.69
C ASP A 244 -6.72 1.80 3.26
N ASP A 245 -6.51 1.68 1.94
CA ASP A 245 -5.66 0.62 1.42
C ASP A 245 -4.17 0.89 1.74
N PHE A 246 -3.74 2.14 1.59
CA PHE A 246 -2.41 2.64 1.93
C PHE A 246 -2.52 4.01 2.60
N ASP A 247 -2.20 4.10 3.88
CA ASP A 247 -2.19 5.35 4.65
C ASP A 247 -0.76 5.71 5.09
N PHE A 248 -0.46 7.01 5.04
CA PHE A 248 0.84 7.57 5.34
C PHE A 248 0.70 8.90 6.10
N THR A 249 1.32 8.93 7.28
CA THR A 249 1.34 10.10 8.14
C THR A 249 2.73 10.35 8.75
N GLN A 250 2.84 11.38 9.58
CA GLN A 250 3.97 11.65 10.48
C GLN A 250 5.35 11.76 9.79
N GLY A 251 5.37 12.33 8.59
CA GLY A 251 6.60 12.62 7.87
C GLY A 251 7.17 11.41 7.10
N ALA A 252 6.34 10.39 6.82
CA ALA A 252 6.75 9.18 6.15
C ALA A 252 7.48 9.46 4.83
N GLN A 253 8.62 8.80 4.61
CA GLN A 253 9.42 8.90 3.38
C GLN A 253 9.37 7.56 2.64
N ILE A 254 8.43 7.39 1.71
CA ILE A 254 8.10 6.08 1.16
C ILE A 254 8.29 6.05 -0.35
N ASN A 255 8.95 5.00 -0.85
CA ASN A 255 8.86 4.61 -2.25
C ASN A 255 8.03 3.32 -2.34
N ILE A 256 6.87 3.39 -2.99
CA ILE A 256 5.99 2.24 -3.23
C ILE A 256 5.93 1.94 -4.73
N SER A 257 6.07 0.66 -5.10
CA SER A 257 6.08 0.27 -6.51
C SER A 257 5.35 -1.03 -6.80
N ASN A 258 4.75 -1.11 -7.99
CA ASN A 258 4.14 -2.34 -8.51
C ASN A 258 3.09 -2.92 -7.54
N SER A 259 2.24 -2.07 -6.98
CA SER A 259 1.24 -2.42 -5.96
C SER A 259 -0.18 -2.18 -6.44
N ILE A 260 -1.14 -2.84 -5.80
CA ILE A 260 -2.55 -2.77 -6.17
C ILE A 260 -3.47 -2.67 -4.96
N ALA A 261 -4.50 -1.83 -5.09
CA ALA A 261 -5.65 -1.80 -4.18
C ALA A 261 -6.91 -2.23 -4.96
N ILE A 262 -7.64 -3.19 -4.40
CA ILE A 262 -8.87 -3.73 -4.97
C ILE A 262 -10.01 -3.48 -3.98
N ARG A 263 -10.75 -2.40 -4.22
CA ARG A 263 -11.87 -1.98 -3.39
C ARG A 263 -13.15 -2.70 -3.76
N HIS A 264 -14.07 -2.69 -2.80
CA HIS A 264 -15.41 -3.23 -2.95
C HIS A 264 -16.38 -2.36 -2.16
N PRO A 265 -17.56 -2.00 -2.70
CA PRO A 265 -18.44 -1.05 -2.04
C PRO A 265 -18.95 -1.44 -0.65
N PHE A 266 -19.18 -2.73 -0.40
CA PHE A 266 -19.57 -3.25 0.92
C PHE A 266 -18.36 -3.54 1.84
N SER A 267 -17.22 -2.93 1.56
CA SER A 267 -15.99 -2.94 2.37
C SER A 267 -15.50 -1.49 2.41
N SER A 268 -16.24 -0.66 3.15
CA SER A 268 -16.04 0.80 3.23
C SER A 268 -16.53 1.29 4.59
N ASP A 269 -15.77 2.18 5.24
CA ASP A 269 -16.16 2.86 6.48
C ASP A 269 -17.03 4.10 6.21
N ALA A 270 -17.67 4.61 7.26
CA ALA A 270 -18.46 5.84 7.20
C ALA A 270 -17.59 7.10 7.11
N SER A 271 -16.38 7.08 7.69
CA SER A 271 -15.35 8.13 7.62
C SER A 271 -15.03 8.49 6.16
N GLY A 272 -15.00 7.47 5.30
CA GLY A 272 -14.86 7.58 3.86
C GLY A 272 -13.52 7.06 3.40
N SER A 273 -13.56 5.92 2.74
CA SER A 273 -12.37 5.11 2.52
C SER A 273 -11.74 5.31 1.13
N ARG A 274 -10.42 5.30 1.09
CA ARG A 274 -9.52 5.71 0.00
C ARG A 274 -8.55 4.59 -0.36
N CYS A 275 -7.97 4.64 -1.56
CA CYS A 275 -6.81 3.76 -1.82
C CYS A 275 -5.51 4.35 -1.31
N PHE A 276 -5.34 5.65 -1.42
CA PHE A 276 -4.27 6.37 -0.74
C PHE A 276 -4.90 7.46 0.11
N GLU A 277 -4.63 7.45 1.41
CA GLU A 277 -4.67 8.64 2.25
C GLU A 277 -3.23 9.07 2.52
N VAL A 278 -2.94 10.36 2.36
CA VAL A 278 -1.58 10.88 2.51
C VAL A 278 -1.63 12.22 3.21
N ASP A 279 -1.08 12.24 4.42
CA ASP A 279 -0.92 13.44 5.19
C ASP A 279 0.47 13.55 5.83
N SER A 280 0.78 14.74 6.32
CA SER A 280 2.04 14.98 7.03
C SER A 280 1.89 14.88 8.54
N TYR A 281 0.67 14.87 9.06
CA TYR A 281 0.37 14.90 10.49
C TYR A 281 -1.13 14.69 10.74
N ASP A 282 -1.47 14.08 11.88
CA ASP A 282 -2.82 14.15 12.45
C ASP A 282 -3.10 15.57 12.99
N LYS A 283 -2.18 16.11 13.80
CA LYS A 283 -2.32 17.43 14.43
C LYS A 283 -1.06 18.27 14.28
N ILE A 284 -1.22 19.43 13.64
CA ILE A 284 -0.11 20.37 13.42
C ILE A 284 0.57 20.81 14.73
N GLN A 285 -0.17 20.89 15.85
CA GLN A 285 0.40 21.31 17.14
C GLN A 285 1.40 20.30 17.72
N ASN A 286 1.33 19.04 17.28
CA ASN A 286 2.23 17.97 17.71
C ASN A 286 3.37 17.72 16.71
N THR A 287 3.48 18.56 15.68
CA THR A 287 4.40 18.36 14.55
C THR A 287 5.57 19.34 14.58
N ASP A 288 6.78 18.83 14.41
CA ASP A 288 7.98 19.62 14.16
C ASP A 288 8.06 19.96 12.66
N MET A 289 7.53 21.13 12.30
CA MET A 289 7.52 21.64 10.93
C MET A 289 8.92 21.90 10.33
N SER A 290 10.00 21.82 11.13
CA SER A 290 11.38 21.88 10.64
C SER A 290 11.88 20.53 10.08
N LYS A 291 11.18 19.43 10.37
CA LYS A 291 11.49 18.09 9.86
C LYS A 291 10.91 17.88 8.47
N LYS A 292 11.26 16.76 7.85
CA LYS A 292 10.69 16.36 6.56
C LYS A 292 9.20 16.08 6.75
N MET A 293 8.37 16.72 5.93
CA MET A 293 6.96 16.37 5.77
C MET A 293 6.82 15.08 4.94
N THR A 294 5.64 14.48 4.94
CA THR A 294 5.40 13.20 4.26
C THR A 294 5.70 13.33 2.77
N ARG A 295 6.48 12.38 2.26
CA ARG A 295 6.84 12.26 0.85
C ARG A 295 6.64 10.83 0.38
N ILE A 296 5.71 10.65 -0.54
CA ILE A 296 5.42 9.36 -1.15
C ILE A 296 5.74 9.42 -2.64
N ASN A 297 6.57 8.49 -3.09
CA ASN A 297 6.80 8.23 -4.50
C ASN A 297 6.19 6.88 -4.86
N ALA A 298 5.03 6.93 -5.51
CA ALA A 298 4.27 5.79 -5.97
C ALA A 298 4.44 5.59 -7.48
N SER A 299 4.82 4.39 -7.90
CA SER A 299 5.01 4.06 -9.32
C SER A 299 4.42 2.71 -9.69
N ASN A 300 3.87 2.60 -10.91
CA ASN A 300 3.28 1.35 -11.40
C ASN A 300 2.17 0.83 -10.48
N ILE A 301 1.24 1.70 -10.09
CA ILE A 301 0.16 1.38 -9.16
C ILE A 301 -1.13 1.12 -9.92
N THR A 302 -1.88 0.09 -9.52
CA THR A 302 -3.25 -0.13 -9.98
C THR A 302 -4.22 0.09 -8.82
N LEU A 303 -5.18 1.00 -8.98
CA LEU A 303 -6.28 1.21 -8.04
C LEU A 303 -7.56 0.82 -8.77
N VAL A 304 -8.35 -0.10 -8.20
CA VAL A 304 -9.52 -0.60 -8.90
C VAL A 304 -10.68 -0.93 -7.98
N ASN A 305 -11.88 -0.54 -8.41
CA ASN A 305 -13.13 -1.13 -8.00
C ASN A 305 -13.72 -1.91 -9.18
N LEU A 306 -14.09 -3.17 -8.93
CA LEU A 306 -14.61 -4.09 -9.96
C LEU A 306 -16.13 -4.18 -9.98
N GLU A 307 -16.79 -3.67 -8.94
CA GLU A 307 -18.22 -3.76 -8.74
C GLU A 307 -18.93 -2.47 -9.12
N GLU A 308 -20.24 -2.55 -9.36
CA GLU A 308 -21.06 -1.36 -9.55
C GLU A 308 -21.08 -0.50 -8.29
N ASN A 309 -21.00 0.83 -8.47
CA ASN A 309 -20.95 1.77 -7.36
C ASN A 309 -22.27 2.53 -7.08
N ASN A 310 -23.43 1.91 -7.32
CA ASN A 310 -24.73 2.62 -7.27
C ASN A 310 -25.07 3.17 -5.86
N GLN A 311 -24.57 2.52 -4.81
CA GLN A 311 -24.68 2.97 -3.41
C GLN A 311 -23.75 4.12 -3.04
N GLY A 312 -22.78 4.49 -3.88
CA GLY A 312 -21.85 5.60 -3.63
C GLY A 312 -20.85 5.36 -2.48
N LEU A 313 -20.59 4.10 -2.12
CA LEU A 313 -19.69 3.75 -1.02
C LEU A 313 -18.22 3.70 -1.44
N VAL A 314 -17.93 3.48 -2.73
CA VAL A 314 -16.58 3.72 -3.28
C VAL A 314 -16.47 5.18 -3.69
N ARG A 315 -15.73 5.97 -2.93
CA ARG A 315 -15.60 7.41 -3.21
C ARG A 315 -14.36 7.67 -4.06
N GLU A 316 -13.46 8.55 -3.64
CA GLU A 316 -12.22 8.89 -4.33
C GLU A 316 -11.16 7.79 -4.23
N SER A 317 -10.26 7.74 -5.22
CA SER A 317 -9.11 6.81 -5.13
C SER A 317 -7.96 7.35 -4.28
N LEU A 318 -7.79 8.68 -4.25
CA LEU A 318 -6.68 9.35 -3.57
C LEU A 318 -7.22 10.53 -2.74
N TYR A 319 -6.72 10.66 -1.51
CA TYR A 319 -6.85 11.86 -0.69
C TYR A 319 -5.45 12.37 -0.33
N VAL A 320 -5.21 13.66 -0.55
CA VAL A 320 -3.93 14.29 -0.22
C VAL A 320 -4.20 15.52 0.64
N ARG A 321 -3.59 15.55 1.83
CA ARG A 321 -3.64 16.69 2.76
C ARG A 321 -2.50 17.68 2.50
N GLU A 322 -2.63 18.88 3.06
CA GLU A 322 -1.64 19.94 2.96
C GLU A 322 -0.24 19.53 3.46
N ASN A 323 0.77 20.31 3.06
CA ASN A 323 2.17 20.11 3.43
C ASN A 323 2.80 18.76 3.00
N THR A 324 2.07 17.96 2.22
CA THR A 324 2.51 16.65 1.70
C THR A 324 3.16 16.77 0.32
N PHE A 325 4.11 15.88 0.04
CA PHE A 325 4.68 15.64 -1.30
C PHE A 325 4.20 14.29 -1.82
N PHE A 326 3.38 14.28 -2.88
CA PHE A 326 2.80 13.05 -3.41
C PHE A 326 3.06 12.91 -4.90
N ASN A 327 3.79 11.86 -5.28
CA ASN A 327 4.06 11.55 -6.69
C ASN A 327 3.43 10.21 -7.04
N LEU A 328 2.51 10.19 -8.00
CA LEU A 328 1.95 8.97 -8.59
C LEU A 328 2.29 8.93 -10.08
N THR A 329 3.00 7.88 -10.50
CA THR A 329 3.54 7.77 -11.86
C THR A 329 3.27 6.42 -12.51
N ASN A 330 2.96 6.42 -13.81
CA ASN A 330 2.71 5.22 -14.61
C ASN A 330 1.63 4.32 -13.98
N SER A 331 0.48 4.89 -13.60
CA SER A 331 -0.52 4.21 -12.77
C SER A 331 -1.91 4.20 -13.43
N ILE A 332 -2.78 3.34 -12.91
CA ILE A 332 -4.18 3.21 -13.34
C ILE A 332 -5.07 3.40 -12.12
N ALA A 333 -6.12 4.22 -12.24
CA ALA A 333 -7.22 4.28 -11.29
C ALA A 333 -8.54 4.00 -12.03
N SER A 334 -9.30 3.00 -11.58
CA SER A 334 -10.51 2.55 -12.27
C SER A 334 -11.70 2.35 -11.35
N GLY A 335 -12.83 3.00 -11.65
CA GLY A 335 -14.13 2.72 -11.00
C GLY A 335 -14.41 3.49 -9.70
N PHE A 336 -13.85 4.69 -9.55
CA PHE A 336 -14.03 5.57 -8.38
C PHE A 336 -15.02 6.70 -8.66
N THR A 337 -15.40 7.46 -7.65
CA THR A 337 -16.18 8.70 -7.82
C THR A 337 -15.24 9.77 -8.43
N PRO A 338 -14.51 10.64 -7.71
CA PRO A 338 -13.42 11.35 -8.36
C PRO A 338 -12.14 10.49 -8.38
N PHE A 339 -11.19 10.84 -9.24
CA PHE A 339 -9.86 10.23 -9.23
C PHE A 339 -9.10 10.63 -7.97
N ALA A 340 -9.05 11.92 -7.65
CA ALA A 340 -8.30 12.44 -6.52
C ALA A 340 -9.03 13.62 -5.88
N VAL A 341 -8.96 13.71 -4.55
CA VAL A 341 -9.40 14.85 -3.77
C VAL A 341 -8.19 15.48 -3.07
N MET A 342 -8.07 16.79 -3.19
CA MET A 342 -7.11 17.61 -2.46
C MET A 342 -7.82 18.30 -1.30
N GLU A 343 -7.22 18.25 -0.12
CA GLU A 343 -7.70 18.97 1.07
C GLU A 343 -7.75 20.48 0.81
N GLU A 344 -8.69 21.15 1.48
CA GLU A 344 -8.96 22.59 1.35
C GLU A 344 -7.69 23.45 1.45
N ASN A 345 -6.82 23.20 2.44
CA ASN A 345 -5.66 24.04 2.71
C ASN A 345 -4.54 23.95 1.65
N ILE A 346 -4.60 22.99 0.72
CA ILE A 346 -3.67 22.93 -0.42
C ILE A 346 -3.87 24.13 -1.35
N GLY A 347 -5.12 24.56 -1.58
CA GLY A 347 -5.45 25.60 -2.54
C GLY A 347 -5.01 25.27 -3.97
N ASN A 348 -4.73 26.29 -4.79
CA ASN A 348 -4.42 26.14 -6.22
C ASN A 348 -3.15 26.89 -6.67
N SER A 349 -2.27 27.26 -5.74
CA SER A 349 -1.01 27.95 -6.08
C SER A 349 -0.02 27.00 -6.74
N ASP A 350 0.77 27.49 -7.70
CA ASP A 350 1.84 26.72 -8.35
C ASP A 350 2.80 26.07 -7.34
N ALA A 351 3.13 26.80 -6.26
CA ALA A 351 3.99 26.31 -5.19
C ALA A 351 3.42 25.08 -4.49
N ASN A 352 2.11 25.04 -4.24
CA ASN A 352 1.46 23.89 -3.61
C ASN A 352 1.24 22.75 -4.61
N LEU A 353 0.76 23.05 -5.82
CA LEU A 353 0.51 22.03 -6.85
C LEU A 353 1.81 21.36 -7.33
N SER A 354 2.95 22.05 -7.28
CA SER A 354 4.25 21.45 -7.61
C SER A 354 4.72 20.35 -6.63
N LYS A 355 4.11 20.26 -5.44
CA LYS A 355 4.38 19.19 -4.46
C LYS A 355 3.65 17.89 -4.82
N ILE A 356 2.65 17.95 -5.70
CA ILE A 356 1.80 16.82 -6.06
C ILE A 356 1.93 16.55 -7.57
N THR A 357 2.50 15.41 -7.93
CA THR A 357 2.70 15.02 -9.33
C THR A 357 1.85 13.81 -9.69
N PHE A 358 0.97 13.98 -10.67
CA PHE A 358 0.29 12.87 -11.35
C PHE A 358 0.88 12.77 -12.76
N LYS A 359 1.57 11.67 -13.08
CA LYS A 359 2.22 11.50 -14.39
C LYS A 359 1.92 10.17 -15.04
N ASN A 360 1.55 10.19 -16.32
CA ASN A 360 1.25 8.99 -17.12
C ASN A 360 0.16 8.14 -16.46
N ILE A 361 -1.02 8.72 -16.20
CA ILE A 361 -2.12 8.07 -15.48
C ILE A 361 -3.24 7.69 -16.46
N ILE A 362 -3.85 6.53 -16.27
CA ILE A 362 -5.17 6.23 -16.83
C ILE A 362 -6.20 6.37 -15.71
N VAL A 363 -7.13 7.29 -15.89
CA VAL A 363 -8.31 7.47 -15.05
C VAL A 363 -9.50 6.86 -15.80
N ASN A 364 -9.81 5.60 -15.48
CA ASN A 364 -10.84 4.83 -16.15
C ASN A 364 -12.13 4.80 -15.32
N ASN A 365 -13.30 4.91 -15.94
CA ASN A 365 -14.60 4.73 -15.26
C ASN A 365 -14.79 5.57 -13.98
N CYS A 366 -14.04 6.65 -13.80
CA CYS A 366 -14.25 7.55 -12.67
C CYS A 366 -15.38 8.55 -13.00
N ASN A 367 -16.21 8.87 -12.01
CA ASN A 367 -17.22 9.94 -12.08
C ASN A 367 -16.65 11.27 -11.55
N GLY A 368 -15.61 11.77 -12.21
CA GLY A 368 -14.85 12.95 -11.79
C GLY A 368 -13.36 12.78 -12.07
N GLY A 369 -12.65 13.91 -12.06
CA GLY A 369 -11.20 13.95 -12.20
C GLY A 369 -10.53 14.28 -10.88
N ILE A 370 -9.64 15.26 -10.92
CA ILE A 370 -9.03 15.84 -9.73
C ILE A 370 -9.98 16.91 -9.21
N THR A 371 -10.30 16.87 -7.93
CA THR A 371 -11.18 17.82 -7.24
C THR A 371 -10.51 18.35 -5.97
N SER A 372 -11.03 19.44 -5.45
CA SER A 372 -10.56 20.05 -4.20
C SER A 372 -11.74 20.38 -3.30
N GLU A 373 -11.51 20.26 -1.99
CA GLU A 373 -12.45 20.69 -0.96
C GLU A 373 -12.53 22.23 -0.88
N ALA A 374 -11.47 22.93 -1.30
CA ALA A 374 -11.48 24.40 -1.36
C ALA A 374 -12.45 24.91 -2.44
N SER A 375 -13.44 25.67 -2.00
CA SER A 375 -14.47 26.24 -2.87
C SER A 375 -13.89 27.04 -4.04
N GLY A 376 -14.36 26.77 -5.26
CA GLY A 376 -13.96 27.48 -6.47
C GLY A 376 -12.57 27.15 -7.02
N THR A 377 -11.80 26.24 -6.40
CA THR A 377 -10.41 25.94 -6.83
C THR A 377 -10.30 24.80 -7.84
N THR A 378 -11.28 23.88 -7.87
CA THR A 378 -11.26 22.65 -8.68
C THR A 378 -10.91 22.90 -10.16
N THR A 379 -11.52 23.90 -10.81
CA THR A 379 -11.23 24.20 -12.22
C THR A 379 -9.78 24.62 -12.46
N ALA A 380 -9.20 25.43 -11.56
CA ALA A 380 -7.81 25.86 -11.69
C ALA A 380 -6.84 24.68 -11.54
N ILE A 381 -7.12 23.77 -10.59
CA ILE A 381 -6.34 22.55 -10.38
C ILE A 381 -6.44 21.62 -11.60
N GLN A 382 -7.64 21.43 -12.14
CA GLN A 382 -7.82 20.65 -13.36
C GLN A 382 -7.07 21.25 -14.56
N ASN A 383 -7.07 22.57 -14.72
CA ASN A 383 -6.31 23.25 -15.76
C ASN A 383 -4.79 23.02 -15.58
N TRP A 384 -4.29 23.05 -14.36
CA TRP A 384 -2.88 22.72 -14.07
C TRP A 384 -2.52 21.32 -14.60
N TYR A 385 -3.31 20.30 -14.26
CA TYR A 385 -3.04 18.91 -14.64
C TYR A 385 -3.45 18.55 -16.08
N SER A 386 -4.09 19.46 -16.81
CA SER A 386 -4.42 19.27 -18.23
C SER A 386 -3.22 19.38 -19.17
N LYS A 387 -2.07 19.86 -18.67
CA LYS A 387 -0.85 20.03 -19.48
C LYS A 387 -0.35 18.66 -20.00
N PRO A 388 0.09 18.56 -21.27
CA PRO A 388 0.53 17.29 -21.86
C PRO A 388 1.64 16.57 -21.10
N GLU A 389 2.50 17.30 -20.40
CA GLU A 389 3.60 16.75 -19.58
C GLU A 389 3.15 15.81 -18.45
N PHE A 390 1.90 15.97 -17.96
CA PHE A 390 1.30 15.09 -16.96
C PHE A 390 0.73 13.80 -17.58
N GLY A 391 0.33 13.79 -18.85
CA GLY A 391 -0.09 12.57 -19.54
C GLY A 391 -1.23 11.81 -18.84
N ILE A 392 -2.24 12.52 -18.31
CA ILE A 392 -3.43 11.94 -17.67
C ILE A 392 -4.50 11.69 -18.73
N GLY A 393 -4.85 10.43 -18.96
CA GLY A 393 -5.89 10.02 -19.89
C GLY A 393 -7.17 9.60 -19.17
N TYR A 394 -8.32 10.16 -19.56
CA TYR A 394 -9.63 9.79 -19.03
C TYR A 394 -10.34 8.83 -19.99
N THR A 395 -10.79 7.67 -19.49
CA THR A 395 -11.38 6.61 -20.33
C THR A 395 -12.63 5.98 -19.71
N LYS A 396 -13.40 5.26 -20.53
CA LYS A 396 -14.58 4.48 -20.11
C LYS A 396 -14.52 3.04 -20.64
N MET A 397 -13.39 2.39 -20.47
CA MET A 397 -13.16 1.01 -20.91
C MET A 397 -13.76 0.01 -19.91
N LYS A 398 -14.22 -1.13 -20.41
CA LYS A 398 -14.59 -2.25 -19.53
C LYS A 398 -13.33 -2.82 -18.87
N ASN A 399 -13.48 -3.41 -17.68
CA ASN A 399 -12.33 -3.96 -16.96
C ASN A 399 -11.58 -5.04 -17.76
N ASN A 400 -12.28 -5.86 -18.55
CA ASN A 400 -11.68 -6.88 -19.42
C ASN A 400 -11.01 -6.32 -20.69
N GLU A 401 -11.27 -5.06 -21.03
CA GLU A 401 -10.56 -4.33 -22.08
C GLU A 401 -9.32 -3.64 -21.51
N LEU A 402 -9.41 -3.14 -20.26
CA LEU A 402 -8.33 -2.44 -19.56
C LEU A 402 -7.25 -3.39 -19.01
N PHE A 403 -7.65 -4.54 -18.46
CA PHE A 403 -6.75 -5.49 -17.78
C PHE A 403 -6.70 -6.84 -18.50
N THR A 404 -5.60 -7.56 -18.32
CA THR A 404 -5.36 -8.87 -18.95
C THR A 404 -6.38 -9.93 -18.52
N MET A 405 -6.64 -10.05 -17.21
CA MET A 405 -7.60 -11.00 -16.65
C MET A 405 -8.13 -10.49 -15.30
N PRO A 406 -9.08 -9.54 -15.23
CA PRO A 406 -9.55 -8.93 -13.99
C PRO A 406 -10.53 -9.82 -13.19
N ASN A 407 -10.36 -11.14 -13.22
CA ASN A 407 -11.26 -12.10 -12.59
C ASN A 407 -10.74 -12.58 -11.23
N ILE A 408 -11.25 -11.95 -10.17
CA ILE A 408 -10.96 -12.28 -8.76
C ILE A 408 -11.36 -13.72 -8.39
N LYS A 409 -12.28 -14.35 -9.13
CA LYS A 409 -12.69 -15.74 -8.86
C LYS A 409 -11.68 -16.78 -9.37
N GLY A 410 -10.73 -16.39 -10.22
CA GLY A 410 -9.70 -17.27 -10.78
C GLY A 410 -8.30 -16.82 -10.35
N ASN A 411 -7.39 -16.73 -11.32
CA ASN A 411 -6.06 -16.16 -11.16
C ASN A 411 -6.06 -14.76 -11.78
N PRO A 412 -6.35 -13.70 -11.02
CA PRO A 412 -6.45 -12.36 -11.60
C PRO A 412 -5.09 -11.86 -12.08
N ASP A 413 -5.10 -11.17 -13.22
CA ASP A 413 -3.96 -10.44 -13.78
C ASP A 413 -4.41 -9.02 -14.14
N PHE A 414 -3.99 -8.07 -13.30
CA PHE A 414 -4.32 -6.64 -13.42
C PHE A 414 -3.24 -5.85 -14.17
N LYS A 415 -2.32 -6.51 -14.89
CA LYS A 415 -1.48 -5.82 -15.86
C LYS A 415 -2.36 -5.24 -16.97
N ALA A 416 -2.05 -4.01 -17.37
CA ALA A 416 -2.74 -3.34 -18.46
C ALA A 416 -2.72 -4.20 -19.73
N ASN A 417 -3.87 -4.34 -20.38
CA ASN A 417 -4.00 -5.07 -21.63
C ASN A 417 -3.40 -4.23 -22.77
N GLN A 418 -2.19 -4.59 -23.21
CA GLN A 418 -1.41 -3.82 -24.17
C GLN A 418 -2.10 -3.68 -25.53
N ASN A 419 -2.96 -4.62 -25.94
CA ASN A 419 -3.61 -4.56 -27.25
C ASN A 419 -4.69 -3.47 -27.36
N ASN A 420 -5.29 -3.07 -26.23
CA ASN A 420 -6.42 -2.14 -26.20
C ASN A 420 -6.07 -0.77 -25.61
N THR A 421 -4.96 -0.65 -24.88
CA THR A 421 -4.47 0.65 -24.38
C THR A 421 -3.74 1.48 -25.43
N ILE A 422 -3.40 0.89 -26.60
CA ILE A 422 -2.75 1.56 -27.74
C ILE A 422 -3.64 2.65 -28.38
N ALA A 423 -4.97 2.53 -28.29
CA ALA A 423 -5.90 3.47 -28.95
C ALA A 423 -6.02 4.86 -28.27
N ILE A 424 -5.34 5.08 -27.14
CA ILE A 424 -5.49 6.28 -26.29
C ILE A 424 -4.29 7.24 -26.46
N GLY A 425 -3.37 6.94 -27.37
CA GLY A 425 -2.13 7.68 -27.60
C GLY A 425 -2.10 8.64 -28.80
N ASN A 426 -3.26 8.96 -29.40
CA ASN A 426 -3.37 9.92 -30.50
C ASN A 426 -4.16 11.16 -30.11
#